data_AF-A0A1M5QCN6-F1
#
_entry.id   AF-A0A1M5QCN6-F1
#
_cell.length_a   1.000
_cell.length_b   1.000
_cell.length_c   1.000
_cell.angle_alpha   90.00
_cell.angle_beta   90.00
_cell.angle_gamma   90.00
#
_symmetry.space_group_name_H-M   'P 1'
#
loop_
_entity.id
_entity.type
_entity.pdbx_description
1 polymer ?
#
loop_
_entity_poly.entity_id
_entity_poly.type
_entity_poly.pdbx_seq_one_letter_code
_entity_poly.pdbx_strand_id
1 'polypeptide(L)'
;MRLKDGRYTGPLYRALNPVYAREPLSGRGAELYGGRFNAKGTAALYTSLDPATALREANQVGSLQPTILVSYKADLGPIFDTRNQDGLDRYGATEAMLADPAWRMKMLGGQSVPTQELARALIADQFAGLLIKSFAKGASSSDFNIVLWAWTDNKGSLEVVDDEERLSRM
;
A
#
# COMPACT_ATOMS: atom_id res chain seq x y z
N MET A 1 15.76 0.29 -9.86
CA MET A 1 14.42 0.14 -9.25
C MET A 1 13.37 0.16 -10.36
N ARG A 2 12.22 -0.51 -10.19
CA ARG A 2 11.23 -0.74 -11.26
C ARG A 2 10.18 0.36 -11.46
N LEU A 3 10.37 1.50 -10.78
CA LEU A 3 9.58 2.72 -10.97
C LEU A 3 10.36 3.65 -11.89
N LYS A 4 9.78 3.98 -13.05
CA LYS A 4 10.37 4.89 -14.04
C LYS A 4 9.29 5.82 -14.56
N ASP A 5 9.56 7.12 -14.57
CA ASP A 5 8.64 8.15 -15.08
C ASP A 5 7.22 8.04 -14.48
N GLY A 6 7.14 7.74 -13.18
CA GLY A 6 5.88 7.54 -12.46
C GLY A 6 5.18 6.21 -12.74
N ARG A 7 5.72 5.33 -13.59
CA ARG A 7 5.14 4.01 -13.88
C ARG A 7 5.93 2.90 -13.19
N TYR A 8 5.24 2.05 -12.42
CA TYR A 8 5.82 0.87 -11.79
C TYR A 8 5.47 -0.38 -12.57
N THR A 9 6.48 -1.14 -12.99
CA THR A 9 6.28 -2.44 -13.67
C THR A 9 7.09 -3.53 -12.98
N GLY A 10 6.43 -4.47 -12.31
CA GLY A 10 7.13 -5.52 -11.56
C GLY A 10 6.22 -6.32 -10.62
N PRO A 11 6.79 -7.27 -9.86
CA PRO A 11 6.04 -8.01 -8.88
C PRO A 11 5.66 -7.10 -7.72
N LEU A 12 4.49 -7.36 -7.16
CA LEU A 12 4.08 -6.86 -5.85
C LEU A 12 3.64 -8.05 -5.00
N TYR A 13 3.71 -7.88 -3.69
CA TYR A 13 3.36 -8.92 -2.72
C TYR A 13 2.43 -8.35 -1.68
N ARG A 14 1.45 -9.16 -1.25
CA ARG A 14 0.50 -8.76 -0.20
C ARG A 14 0.27 -9.92 0.74
N ALA A 15 0.41 -9.65 2.03
CA ALA A 15 -0.01 -10.55 3.08
C ALA A 15 -1.50 -10.31 3.37
N LEU A 16 -2.32 -11.34 3.21
CA LEU A 16 -3.76 -11.31 3.43
C LEU A 16 -4.14 -12.14 4.65
N ASN A 17 -5.17 -11.68 5.35
CA ASN A 17 -5.91 -12.56 6.24
C ASN A 17 -6.63 -13.63 5.36
N PRO A 18 -6.54 -14.93 5.69
CA PRO A 18 -7.19 -16.01 4.95
C PRO A 18 -8.66 -15.80 4.64
N VAL A 19 -9.40 -15.04 5.46
CA VAL A 19 -10.81 -14.72 5.19
C VAL A 19 -11.02 -13.94 3.89
N TYR A 20 -9.99 -13.24 3.39
CA TYR A 20 -10.03 -12.46 2.15
C TYR A 20 -9.31 -13.16 0.99
N ALA A 21 -8.94 -14.44 1.14
CA ALA A 21 -8.18 -15.18 0.13
C ALA A 21 -8.84 -15.19 -1.25
N ARG A 22 -10.17 -15.31 -1.27
CA ARG A 22 -11.00 -15.37 -2.49
C ARG A 22 -11.19 -14.01 -3.17
N GLU A 23 -10.82 -12.92 -2.51
CA GLU A 23 -10.98 -11.55 -3.02
C GLU A 23 -9.67 -10.74 -2.88
N PRO A 24 -8.55 -11.19 -3.49
CA PRO A 24 -7.22 -10.62 -3.27
C PRO A 24 -7.11 -9.15 -3.73
N LEU A 25 -8.01 -8.68 -4.59
CA LEU A 25 -8.05 -7.32 -5.14
C LEU A 25 -9.09 -6.39 -4.50
N SER A 26 -9.90 -6.85 -3.54
CA SER A 26 -11.13 -6.15 -3.10
C SER A 26 -10.89 -4.80 -2.38
N GLY A 27 -9.72 -4.58 -1.77
CA GLY A 27 -9.40 -3.31 -1.06
C GLY A 27 -10.32 -2.96 0.13
N ARG A 28 -11.40 -3.72 0.34
CA ARG A 28 -12.51 -3.43 1.25
C ARG A 28 -12.12 -3.31 2.71
N GLY A 29 -11.15 -4.09 3.17
CA GLY A 29 -10.64 -3.97 4.54
C GLY A 29 -10.06 -2.58 4.82
N ALA A 30 -9.25 -2.05 3.91
CA ALA A 30 -8.70 -0.71 4.04
C ALA A 30 -9.80 0.36 3.95
N GLU A 31 -10.80 0.16 3.08
CA GLU A 31 -11.94 1.06 2.96
C GLU A 31 -12.76 1.16 4.26
N LEU A 32 -13.06 0.02 4.90
CA LEU A 32 -13.89 -0.02 6.10
C LEU A 32 -13.17 0.53 7.34
N TYR A 33 -11.89 0.17 7.51
CA TYR A 33 -11.16 0.47 8.73
C TYR A 33 -10.26 1.70 8.61
N GLY A 34 -9.97 2.15 7.39
CA GLY A 34 -8.92 3.13 7.12
C GLY A 34 -7.53 2.55 7.31
N GLY A 35 -6.52 3.31 6.91
CA GLY A 35 -5.12 2.97 7.10
C GLY A 35 -4.26 4.22 7.17
N ARG A 36 -2.93 4.05 7.21
CA ARG A 36 -2.02 5.19 7.27
C ARG A 36 -2.20 6.11 6.06
N PHE A 37 -2.40 5.54 4.88
CA PHE A 37 -2.46 6.26 3.60
C PHE A 37 -3.82 6.15 2.91
N ASN A 38 -4.90 5.90 3.66
CA ASN A 38 -6.26 5.98 3.13
C ASN A 38 -7.25 6.27 4.28
N ALA A 39 -8.18 7.20 4.05
CA ALA A 39 -9.26 7.44 4.99
C ALA A 39 -10.31 6.31 4.92
N LYS A 40 -11.17 6.22 5.94
CA LYS A 40 -12.37 5.37 5.85
C LYS A 40 -13.23 5.81 4.67
N GLY A 41 -13.77 4.84 3.93
CA GLY A 41 -14.49 5.06 2.67
C GLY A 41 -13.58 5.15 1.44
N THR A 42 -12.25 5.09 1.60
CA THR A 42 -11.30 5.03 0.48
C THR A 42 -10.67 3.64 0.42
N ALA A 43 -10.99 2.87 -0.62
CA ALA A 43 -10.37 1.57 -0.84
C ALA A 43 -8.87 1.71 -1.11
N ALA A 44 -8.09 0.76 -0.61
CA ALA A 44 -6.65 0.72 -0.85
C ALA A 44 -6.07 -0.69 -0.79
N LEU A 45 -5.01 -0.94 -1.56
CA LEU A 45 -4.17 -2.12 -1.45
C LEU A 45 -2.79 -1.73 -0.91
N TYR A 46 -2.42 -2.31 0.22
CA TYR A 46 -1.06 -2.20 0.76
C TYR A 46 -0.25 -3.37 0.23
N THR A 47 0.78 -3.07 -0.55
CA THR A 47 1.64 -4.06 -1.18
C THR A 47 3.11 -3.76 -0.89
N SER A 48 3.96 -4.77 -1.01
CA SER A 48 5.40 -4.66 -0.86
C SER A 48 6.13 -5.07 -2.13
N LEU A 49 7.32 -4.51 -2.36
CA LEU A 49 8.18 -4.89 -3.48
C LEU A 49 8.92 -6.23 -3.22
N ASP A 50 8.93 -6.69 -1.97
CA ASP A 50 9.61 -7.90 -1.52
C ASP A 50 8.66 -8.74 -0.63
N PRO A 51 8.63 -10.09 -0.79
CA PRO A 51 7.73 -10.95 -0.03
C PRO A 51 8.03 -10.97 1.47
N ALA A 52 9.31 -10.87 1.87
CA ALA A 52 9.68 -10.84 3.28
C ALA A 52 9.24 -9.52 3.93
N THR A 53 9.27 -8.40 3.19
CA THR A 53 8.71 -7.12 3.64
C THR A 53 7.19 -7.22 3.86
N ALA A 54 6.44 -7.84 2.94
CA ALA A 54 4.99 -8.03 3.11
C ALA A 54 4.65 -8.82 4.39
N LEU A 55 5.42 -9.86 4.69
CA LEU A 55 5.26 -10.66 5.92
C LEU A 55 5.69 -9.89 7.17
N ARG A 56 6.75 -9.08 7.11
CA ARG A 56 7.16 -8.19 8.21
C ARG A 56 6.08 -7.17 8.54
N GLU A 57 5.46 -6.58 7.53
CA GLU A 57 4.36 -5.61 7.71
C GLU A 57 3.10 -6.25 8.30
N ALA A 58 2.82 -7.52 7.96
CA ALA A 58 1.74 -8.27 8.61
C ALA A 58 2.02 -8.61 10.08
N ASN A 59 3.30 -8.66 10.47
CA ASN A 59 3.75 -9.05 11.81
C ASN A 59 4.17 -7.85 12.69
N GLN A 60 3.43 -6.74 12.63
CA GLN A 60 3.80 -5.55 13.41
C GLN A 60 3.55 -5.71 14.93
N VAL A 61 2.59 -6.53 15.36
CA VAL A 61 2.21 -6.68 16.77
C VAL A 61 1.89 -8.15 17.09
N GLY A 62 2.54 -8.69 18.12
CA GLY A 62 2.31 -10.06 18.59
C GLY A 62 2.95 -11.13 17.69
N SER A 63 2.35 -12.32 17.69
CA SER A 63 2.75 -13.42 16.80
C SER A 63 2.06 -13.28 15.45
N LEU A 64 2.77 -13.63 14.38
CA LEU A 64 2.21 -13.71 13.02
C LEU A 64 0.99 -14.64 13.03
N GLN A 65 -0.17 -14.08 12.70
CA GLN A 65 -1.41 -14.83 12.54
C GLN A 65 -1.39 -15.61 11.22
N PRO A 66 -2.24 -16.64 11.04
CA PRO A 66 -2.41 -17.30 9.74
C PRO A 66 -2.54 -16.26 8.63
N THR A 67 -1.65 -16.35 7.64
CA THR A 67 -1.45 -15.32 6.62
C THR A 67 -1.24 -16.02 5.29
N ILE A 68 -1.89 -15.51 4.24
CA ILE A 68 -1.66 -15.94 2.86
C ILE A 68 -0.84 -14.86 2.18
N LEU A 69 0.33 -15.24 1.66
CA LEU A 69 1.13 -14.36 0.84
C LEU A 69 0.71 -14.52 -0.62
N VAL A 70 0.25 -13.43 -1.23
CA VAL A 70 -0.17 -13.38 -2.64
C VAL A 70 0.83 -12.55 -3.43
N SER A 71 1.21 -13.06 -4.60
CA SER A 71 2.03 -12.34 -5.58
C SER A 71 1.16 -11.76 -6.69
N TYR A 72 1.55 -10.60 -7.19
CA TYR A 72 0.87 -9.90 -8.26
C TYR A 72 1.86 -9.48 -9.34
N LYS A 73 1.43 -9.47 -10.59
CA LYS A 73 2.09 -8.76 -11.70
C LYS A 73 1.47 -7.37 -11.76
N ALA A 74 2.29 -6.34 -11.56
CA ALA A 74 1.85 -4.96 -11.60
C ALA A 74 2.42 -4.24 -12.81
N ASP A 75 1.57 -3.47 -13.46
CA ASP A 75 1.95 -2.43 -14.41
C ASP A 75 1.06 -1.20 -14.18
N LEU A 76 1.50 -0.30 -13.30
CA LEU A 76 0.65 0.70 -12.65
C LEU A 76 1.24 2.10 -12.75
N GLY A 77 0.39 3.13 -12.86
CA GLY A 77 0.82 4.51 -12.77
C GLY A 77 -0.31 5.54 -12.96
N PRO A 78 -0.07 6.81 -12.60
CA PRO A 78 1.18 7.30 -12.01
C PRO A 78 1.31 6.95 -10.52
N ILE A 79 2.49 6.53 -10.09
CA ILE A 79 2.87 6.25 -8.69
C ILE A 79 3.69 7.42 -8.17
N PHE A 80 3.24 8.02 -7.08
CA PHE A 80 3.95 9.09 -6.40
C PHE A 80 5.19 8.53 -5.70
N ASP A 81 6.37 9.06 -6.01
CA ASP A 81 7.63 8.60 -5.44
C ASP A 81 8.03 9.45 -4.23
N THR A 82 7.86 8.93 -3.01
CA THR A 82 8.20 9.68 -1.79
C THR A 82 9.71 9.84 -1.58
N ARG A 83 10.55 9.30 -2.45
CA ARG A 83 12.00 9.55 -2.43
C ARG A 83 12.37 10.84 -3.14
N ASN A 84 11.45 11.40 -3.92
CA ASN A 84 11.62 12.68 -4.58
C ASN A 84 11.25 13.81 -3.60
N GLN A 85 12.26 14.48 -3.06
CA GLN A 85 12.07 15.56 -2.08
C GLN A 85 11.28 16.74 -2.67
N ASP A 86 11.56 17.15 -3.89
CA ASP A 86 10.81 18.24 -4.56
C ASP A 86 9.32 17.87 -4.71
N GLY A 87 9.06 16.59 -4.97
CA GLY A 87 7.70 16.04 -5.01
C GLY A 87 7.02 16.12 -3.65
N LEU A 88 7.71 15.76 -2.56
CA LEU A 88 7.17 15.88 -1.20
C LEU A 88 6.88 17.34 -0.82
N ASP A 89 7.81 18.24 -1.12
CA ASP A 89 7.69 19.67 -0.78
C ASP A 89 6.48 20.31 -1.47
N ARG A 90 6.16 19.91 -2.71
CA ARG A 90 4.96 20.36 -3.43
C ARG A 90 3.66 20.03 -2.70
N TYR A 91 3.62 18.92 -1.96
CA TYR A 91 2.46 18.51 -1.15
C TYR A 91 2.61 18.90 0.33
N GLY A 92 3.65 19.64 0.71
CA GLY A 92 3.95 19.97 2.10
C GLY A 92 4.22 18.73 2.97
N ALA A 93 4.62 17.61 2.34
CA ALA A 93 4.88 16.35 3.02
C ALA A 93 6.34 16.30 3.52
N THR A 94 6.56 15.67 4.67
CA THR A 94 7.90 15.45 5.22
C THR A 94 8.11 13.98 5.58
N GLU A 95 9.35 13.52 5.64
CA GLU A 95 9.65 12.15 6.07
C GLU A 95 9.09 11.85 7.47
N ALA A 96 9.21 12.82 8.40
CA ALA A 96 8.67 12.70 9.75
C ALA A 96 7.14 12.53 9.76
N MET A 97 6.44 13.24 8.88
CA MET A 97 5.00 13.09 8.70
C MET A 97 4.64 11.70 8.19
N LEU A 98 5.37 11.18 7.20
CA LEU A 98 5.13 9.85 6.61
C LEU A 98 5.41 8.73 7.64
N ALA A 99 6.38 8.95 8.51
CA ALA A 99 6.82 7.99 9.54
C ALA A 99 5.97 8.00 10.82
N ASP A 100 5.11 9.00 11.03
CA ASP A 100 4.40 9.23 12.30
C ASP A 100 3.65 7.97 12.80
N PRO A 101 4.06 7.36 13.93
CA PRO A 101 3.40 6.17 14.47
C PRO A 101 2.02 6.49 15.08
N ALA A 102 1.74 7.77 15.39
CA ALA A 102 0.51 8.19 16.03
C ALA A 102 -0.69 8.27 15.06
N TRP A 103 -0.49 8.02 13.75
CA TRP A 103 -1.56 8.08 12.74
C TRP A 103 -2.82 7.30 13.16
N ARG A 104 -2.63 6.11 13.74
CA ARG A 104 -3.73 5.24 14.15
C ARG A 104 -4.50 5.79 15.34
N MET A 105 -3.79 6.36 16.32
CA MET A 105 -4.43 7.02 17.47
C MET A 105 -5.20 8.27 17.02
N LYS A 106 -4.60 9.10 16.16
CA LYS A 106 -5.25 10.27 15.57
C LYS A 106 -6.55 9.88 14.85
N MET A 107 -6.49 8.85 14.01
CA MET A 107 -7.65 8.33 13.28
C MET A 107 -8.76 7.85 14.21
N LEU A 108 -8.42 7.08 15.26
CA LEU A 108 -9.41 6.56 16.22
C LEU A 108 -10.01 7.68 17.07
N GLY A 109 -9.25 8.73 17.35
CA GLY A 109 -9.71 9.94 18.04
C GLY A 109 -10.48 10.92 17.15
N GLY A 110 -10.74 10.60 15.88
CA GLY A 110 -11.42 11.49 14.93
C GLY A 110 -10.61 12.74 14.54
N GLN A 111 -9.30 12.74 14.80
CA GLN A 111 -8.40 13.83 14.44
C GLN A 111 -7.93 13.68 12.99
N SER A 112 -7.49 14.79 12.39
CA SER A 112 -6.86 14.76 11.07
C SER A 112 -5.58 13.92 11.09
N VAL A 113 -5.43 13.08 10.06
CA VAL A 113 -4.25 12.24 9.85
C VAL A 113 -3.51 12.79 8.62
N PRO A 114 -2.36 13.45 8.77
CA PRO A 114 -1.67 14.11 7.66
C PRO A 114 -1.39 13.21 6.45
N THR A 115 -1.07 11.93 6.67
CA THR A 115 -0.84 10.96 5.59
C THR A 115 -2.11 10.58 4.82
N GLN A 116 -3.29 10.69 5.44
CA GLN A 116 -4.58 10.52 4.74
C GLN A 116 -4.97 11.79 3.96
N GLU A 117 -4.63 12.97 4.46
CA GLU A 117 -4.78 14.23 3.72
C GLU A 117 -3.88 14.25 2.48
N LEU A 118 -2.61 13.83 2.63
CA LEU A 118 -1.70 13.60 1.50
C LEU A 118 -2.30 12.62 0.48
N ALA A 119 -2.81 11.48 0.94
CA ALA A 119 -3.45 10.50 0.06
C ALA A 119 -4.62 11.11 -0.72
N ARG A 120 -5.48 11.91 -0.06
CA ARG A 120 -6.60 12.58 -0.72
C ARG A 120 -6.12 13.55 -1.82
N ALA A 121 -5.07 14.33 -1.54
CA ALA A 121 -4.48 15.24 -2.51
C ALA A 121 -3.88 14.48 -3.72
N LEU A 122 -3.14 13.40 -3.47
CA LEU A 122 -2.56 12.57 -4.54
C LEU A 122 -3.64 11.88 -5.40
N ILE A 123 -4.72 11.40 -4.78
CA ILE A 123 -5.87 10.85 -5.51
C ILE A 123 -6.53 11.92 -6.39
N ALA A 124 -6.73 13.13 -5.86
CA ALA A 124 -7.29 14.25 -6.63
C ALA A 124 -6.40 14.59 -7.85
N ASP A 125 -5.08 14.52 -7.67
CA ASP A 125 -4.07 14.70 -8.71
C ASP A 125 -3.84 13.44 -9.56
N GLN A 126 -4.77 12.48 -9.51
CA GLN A 126 -4.84 11.34 -10.43
C GLN A 126 -3.73 10.29 -10.26
N PHE A 127 -3.01 10.28 -9.13
CA PHE A 127 -2.09 9.19 -8.80
C PHE A 127 -2.85 7.88 -8.53
N ALA A 128 -2.32 6.78 -9.08
CA ALA A 128 -2.79 5.43 -8.82
C ALA A 128 -2.41 4.94 -7.41
N GLY A 129 -1.29 5.46 -6.88
CA GLY A 129 -0.75 5.09 -5.60
C GLY A 129 0.48 5.89 -5.23
N LEU A 130 1.10 5.51 -4.11
CA LEU A 130 2.38 6.05 -3.66
C LEU A 130 3.36 4.93 -3.32
N LEU A 131 4.63 5.12 -3.67
CA LEU A 131 5.75 4.32 -3.20
C LEU A 131 6.27 4.94 -1.91
N ILE A 132 6.40 4.13 -0.86
CA ILE A 132 6.90 4.56 0.46
C ILE A 132 7.84 3.53 1.04
N LYS A 133 8.79 3.98 1.86
CA LYS A 133 9.62 3.08 2.66
C LYS A 133 8.77 2.29 3.66
N SER A 134 9.11 1.02 3.88
CA SER A 134 8.52 0.18 4.92
C SER A 134 8.90 0.71 6.31
N PHE A 135 7.91 0.78 7.20
CA PHE A 135 8.11 1.17 8.60
C PHE A 135 8.03 -0.03 9.56
N ALA A 136 7.89 -1.26 9.03
CA ALA A 136 7.95 -2.47 9.84
C ALA A 136 9.26 -2.60 10.61
N LYS A 137 9.19 -3.22 11.80
CA LYS A 137 10.37 -3.54 12.60
C LYS A 137 11.32 -4.45 11.80
N GLY A 138 12.59 -4.06 11.72
CA GLY A 138 13.62 -4.79 10.97
C GLY A 138 13.61 -4.52 9.46
N ALA A 139 12.82 -3.57 8.98
CA ALA A 139 12.88 -3.13 7.59
C ALA A 139 14.18 -2.35 7.31
N SER A 140 14.75 -2.60 6.14
CA SER A 140 15.94 -1.91 5.65
C SER A 140 15.59 -0.56 4.98
N SER A 141 16.59 0.25 4.66
CA SER A 141 16.40 1.46 3.82
C SER A 141 15.97 1.15 2.39
N SER A 142 16.14 -0.10 1.94
CA SER A 142 15.74 -0.58 0.62
C SER A 142 14.39 -1.31 0.60
N ASP A 143 13.72 -1.45 1.75
CA ASP A 143 12.42 -2.10 1.83
C ASP A 143 11.32 -1.09 1.50
N PHE A 144 10.62 -1.30 0.39
CA PHE A 144 9.57 -0.41 -0.08
C PHE A 144 8.22 -1.11 -0.19
N ASN A 145 7.18 -0.31 0.03
CA ASN A 145 5.79 -0.62 -0.19
C ASN A 145 5.22 0.27 -1.29
N ILE A 146 4.17 -0.21 -1.95
CA ILE A 146 3.28 0.63 -2.74
C ILE A 146 1.88 0.53 -2.14
N VAL A 147 1.32 1.68 -1.80
CA VAL A 147 -0.10 1.79 -1.44
C VAL A 147 -0.85 2.25 -2.67
N LEU A 148 -1.79 1.43 -3.12
CA LEU A 148 -2.60 1.67 -4.32
C LEU A 148 -4.00 2.12 -3.92
N TRP A 149 -4.53 3.13 -4.60
CA TRP A 149 -5.93 3.57 -4.53
C TRP A 149 -6.68 3.29 -5.82
N ALA A 150 -5.95 3.05 -6.91
CA ALA A 150 -6.48 2.56 -8.18
C ALA A 150 -5.50 1.55 -8.77
N TRP A 151 -6.02 0.43 -9.26
CA TRP A 151 -5.23 -0.71 -9.76
C TRP A 151 -5.89 -1.41 -10.95
N THR A 152 -6.87 -0.74 -11.55
CA THR A 152 -7.62 -1.18 -12.74
C THR A 152 -7.70 -0.02 -13.73
N ASP A 153 -8.23 -0.31 -14.92
CA ASP A 153 -8.62 0.68 -15.93
C ASP A 153 -7.46 1.56 -16.40
N ASN A 154 -7.67 2.88 -16.45
CA ASN A 154 -6.72 3.86 -17.00
C ASN A 154 -5.46 4.05 -16.13
N LYS A 155 -5.39 3.43 -14.95
CA LYS A 155 -4.23 3.47 -14.05
C LYS A 155 -3.30 2.26 -14.20
N GLY A 156 -3.63 1.35 -15.12
CA GLY A 156 -2.85 0.15 -15.40
C GLY A 156 -3.51 -1.12 -14.88
N SER A 157 -2.72 -2.17 -14.71
CA SER A 157 -3.19 -3.49 -14.28
C SER A 157 -2.45 -4.01 -13.06
N LEU A 158 -3.21 -4.72 -12.21
CA LEU A 158 -2.69 -5.52 -11.12
C LEU A 158 -3.34 -6.90 -11.20
N GLU A 159 -2.55 -7.88 -11.61
CA GLU A 159 -3.02 -9.25 -11.85
C GLU A 159 -2.48 -10.18 -10.78
N VAL A 160 -3.34 -11.04 -10.23
CA VAL A 160 -2.94 -12.06 -9.26
C VAL A 160 -2.15 -13.15 -10.00
N VAL A 161 -1.01 -13.55 -9.45
CA VAL A 161 -0.27 -14.72 -9.93
C VAL A 161 -0.83 -15.96 -9.24
N ASP A 162 -1.79 -16.62 -9.89
CA ASP A 162 -2.45 -17.84 -9.42
C ASP A 162 -2.81 -18.74 -10.60
N ASP A 163 -1.78 -19.27 -11.29
CA ASP A 163 -1.91 -20.02 -12.55
C ASP A 163 -2.77 -21.30 -12.41
N GLU A 164 -2.95 -21.80 -11.19
CA GLU A 164 -3.73 -23.01 -10.88
C GLU A 164 -5.08 -22.70 -10.20
N GLU A 165 -5.46 -21.43 -10.07
CA GLU A 165 -6.68 -20.98 -9.42
C GLU A 165 -6.85 -21.54 -8.00
N ARG A 166 -5.77 -21.53 -7.21
CA ARG A 166 -5.74 -22.07 -5.85
C ARG A 166 -6.59 -21.22 -4.90
N LEU A 167 -6.64 -19.90 -5.09
CA LEU A 167 -7.34 -18.99 -4.19
C LEU A 167 -8.86 -19.15 -4.27
N SER A 168 -9.41 -19.45 -5.45
CA SER A 168 -10.86 -19.62 -5.64
C SER A 168 -11.40 -20.91 -5.00
N ARG A 169 -10.52 -21.88 -4.74
CA ARG A 169 -10.85 -23.22 -4.20
C ARG A 169 -10.76 -23.32 -2.68
N MET A 170 -10.23 -22.30 -2.00
CA MET A 170 -10.04 -22.27 -0.54
C MET A 170 -11.33 -22.17 0.22
#